data_AF-A0A838VI30-F1
#
_entry.id   AF-A0A838VI30-F1
#
_cell.length_a   1.000
_cell.length_b   1.000
_cell.length_c   1.000
_cell.angle_alpha   90.00
_cell.angle_beta   90.00
_cell.angle_gamma   90.00
#
_symmetry.space_group_name_H-M   'P 1'
#
loop_
_entity.id
_entity.type
_entity.pdbx_description
1 polymer ?
#
loop_
_entity_poly.entity_id
_entity_poly.type
_entity_poly.pdbx_seq_one_letter_code
_entity_poly.pdbx_strand_id
1 'polypeptide(L)'
;MTLRLVGRPKRDRPFDRVNYKLDSGIRAMFKKFIQIKRFTEGTAVEKAMLQMMAVDRLINRNKELTYQSVEQEIETIWVELNTEEI
;
A
#
# COMPACT_ATOMS: atom_id res chain seq x y z
N MET A 1 -12.01 -35.90 -4.59
CA MET A 1 -12.60 -34.69 -3.97
C MET A 1 -11.52 -33.63 -3.91
N THR A 2 -11.60 -32.60 -4.74
CA THR A 2 -10.68 -31.46 -4.72
C THR A 2 -11.05 -30.55 -3.55
N LEU A 3 -10.21 -30.53 -2.52
CA LEU A 3 -10.33 -29.62 -1.38
C LEU A 3 -10.28 -28.17 -1.90
N ARG A 4 -11.45 -27.52 -2.00
CA ARG A 4 -11.50 -26.06 -2.12
C ARG A 4 -10.95 -25.50 -0.82
N LEU A 5 -9.71 -25.02 -0.84
CA LEU A 5 -9.14 -24.18 0.21
C LEU A 5 -9.95 -22.88 0.29
N VAL A 6 -11.09 -22.92 0.99
CA VAL A 6 -11.84 -21.75 1.42
C VAL A 6 -11.17 -21.18 2.68
N GLY A 7 -9.94 -20.69 2.50
CA GLY A 7 -9.22 -19.93 3.50
C GLY A 7 -8.86 -18.58 2.91
N ARG A 8 -9.14 -17.49 3.63
CA ARG A 8 -8.44 -16.23 3.36
C ARG A 8 -6.95 -16.52 3.56
N PRO A 9 -6.06 -16.15 2.64
CA PRO A 9 -4.62 -16.34 2.85
C PRO A 9 -4.27 -15.83 4.25
N LYS A 10 -3.69 -16.70 5.07
CA LYS A 10 -3.17 -16.30 6.38
C LYS A 10 -2.12 -15.24 6.09
N ARG A 11 -2.27 -14.09 6.73
CA ARG A 11 -1.24 -13.06 6.70
C ARG A 11 -0.17 -13.49 7.67
N ASP A 12 1.06 -13.55 7.19
CA ASP A 12 2.20 -14.00 8.00
C ASP A 12 2.70 -12.91 8.95
N ARG A 13 2.20 -11.68 8.81
CA ARG A 13 2.62 -10.51 9.61
C ARG A 13 1.49 -9.99 10.50
N PRO A 14 1.82 -9.44 11.70
CA PRO A 14 0.85 -8.71 12.51
C PRO A 14 0.30 -7.52 11.71
N PHE A 15 -0.99 -7.28 11.82
CA PHE A 15 -1.66 -6.16 11.17
C PHE A 15 -2.75 -5.62 12.08
N ASP A 16 -2.85 -4.30 12.15
CA ASP A 16 -3.95 -3.66 12.84
C ASP A 16 -5.18 -3.54 11.92
N ARG A 17 -6.35 -3.67 12.54
CA ARG A 17 -7.63 -3.44 11.85
C ARG A 17 -8.01 -1.98 12.02
N VAL A 18 -7.98 -1.24 10.92
CA VAL A 18 -8.38 0.17 10.90
C VAL A 18 -9.60 0.35 10.02
N ASN A 19 -10.57 1.13 10.50
CA ASN A 19 -11.74 1.54 9.72
C ASN A 19 -11.58 3.01 9.33
N TYR A 20 -11.33 3.26 8.05
CA TYR A 20 -11.09 4.61 7.52
C TYR A 20 -12.41 5.28 7.12
N LYS A 21 -12.58 6.54 7.51
CA LYS A 21 -13.60 7.42 6.92
C LYS A 21 -12.99 8.07 5.68
N LEU A 22 -13.46 7.67 4.50
CA LEU A 22 -13.07 8.25 3.22
C LEU A 22 -14.25 9.02 2.62
N ASP A 23 -13.93 10.12 1.93
CA ASP A 23 -14.91 10.78 1.09
C ASP A 23 -15.51 9.82 0.06
N SER A 24 -16.80 9.97 -0.22
CA SER A 24 -17.56 9.06 -1.08
C SER A 24 -17.04 9.03 -2.53
N GLY A 25 -16.60 10.17 -3.06
CA GLY A 25 -16.03 10.29 -4.40
C GLY A 25 -14.65 9.64 -4.48
N ILE A 26 -13.80 9.89 -3.48
CA ILE A 26 -12.48 9.24 -3.37
C ILE A 26 -12.66 7.72 -3.29
N ARG A 27 -13.60 7.24 -2.46
CA ARG A 27 -13.87 5.80 -2.35
C ARG A 27 -14.31 5.19 -3.68
N ALA A 28 -15.16 5.88 -4.43
CA ALA A 28 -15.59 5.42 -5.75
C ALA A 28 -14.42 5.31 -6.74
N MET A 29 -13.50 6.28 -6.71
CA MET A 29 -12.27 6.24 -7.52
C MET A 29 -11.38 5.06 -7.13
N PHE A 30 -11.15 4.85 -5.82
CA PHE A 30 -10.38 3.72 -5.31
C PHE A 30 -10.98 2.39 -5.76
N LYS A 31 -12.30 2.21 -5.69
CA LYS A 31 -12.96 0.97 -6.15
C LYS A 31 -12.67 0.65 -7.61
N LYS A 32 -12.69 1.64 -8.50
CA LYS A 32 -12.34 1.46 -9.92
C LYS A 32 -10.89 1.02 -10.08
N PHE A 33 -9.96 1.69 -9.38
CA PHE A 33 -8.54 1.35 -9.40
C PHE A 33 -8.27 -0.08 -8.90
N ILE A 34 -8.92 -0.46 -7.80
CA ILE A 34 -8.80 -1.78 -7.17
C ILE A 34 -9.29 -2.88 -8.10
N GLN A 35 -10.38 -2.67 -8.84
CA GLN A 35 -10.89 -3.63 -9.83
C GLN A 35 -9.87 -3.89 -10.94
N ILE A 36 -9.21 -2.84 -11.45
CA ILE A 36 -8.20 -2.95 -12.51
C ILE A 36 -6.96 -3.70 -12.00
N LYS A 37 -6.48 -3.35 -10.81
CA LYS A 37 -5.23 -3.88 -10.25
C LYS A 37 -5.39 -5.16 -9.43
N ARG A 38 -6.63 -5.64 -9.24
CA ARG A 38 -7.00 -6.81 -8.41
C ARG A 38 -6.48 -6.71 -6.96
N PHE A 39 -6.53 -5.51 -6.38
CA PHE A 39 -6.13 -5.29 -5.00
C PHE A 39 -7.30 -5.41 -4.03
N THR A 40 -7.03 -5.20 -2.74
CA THR A 40 -8.08 -4.93 -1.74
C THR A 40 -8.10 -3.44 -1.40
N GLU A 41 -9.21 -2.93 -0.83
CA GLU A 41 -9.29 -1.53 -0.38
C GLU A 41 -8.13 -1.19 0.58
N GLY A 42 -7.83 -2.07 1.55
CA GLY A 42 -6.70 -1.87 2.47
C GLY A 42 -5.36 -1.77 1.76
N THR A 43 -5.06 -2.69 0.85
CA THR A 43 -3.80 -2.67 0.08
C THR A 43 -3.65 -1.41 -0.77
N ALA A 44 -4.74 -0.90 -1.33
CA ALA A 44 -4.69 0.34 -2.11
C ALA A 44 -4.41 1.56 -1.21
N VAL A 45 -4.97 1.61 0.00
CA VAL A 45 -4.68 2.65 0.98
C VAL A 45 -3.23 2.58 1.45
N GLU A 46 -2.74 1.39 1.80
CA GLU A 46 -1.33 1.18 2.18
C GLU A 46 -0.37 1.65 1.08
N LYS A 47 -0.64 1.29 -0.18
CA LYS A 47 0.17 1.74 -1.32
C LYS A 47 0.12 3.26 -1.51
N ALA A 48 -1.04 3.88 -1.35
CA ALA A 48 -1.17 5.33 -1.46
C ALA A 48 -0.38 6.06 -0.35
N MET A 49 -0.39 5.53 0.87
CA MET A 49 0.41 6.06 1.98
C MET A 49 1.92 5.93 1.71
N LEU A 50 2.38 4.76 1.27
CA LEU A 50 3.79 4.53 0.92
C LEU A 50 4.24 5.45 -0.23
N GLN A 51 3.40 5.63 -1.26
CA GLN A 51 3.68 6.55 -2.36
C GLN A 51 3.81 8.00 -1.88
N MET A 52 2.91 8.46 -1.01
CA MET A 52 2.99 9.82 -0.45
C MET A 52 4.28 10.01 0.36
N MET A 53 4.61 9.07 1.24
CA MET A 53 5.85 9.12 2.02
C MET A 53 7.11 9.11 1.15
N ALA A 54 7.12 8.29 0.09
CA ALA A 54 8.23 8.23 -0.86
C ALA A 54 8.43 9.57 -1.57
N VAL A 55 7.35 10.17 -2.06
CA VAL A 55 7.39 11.49 -2.72
C VAL A 55 7.90 12.55 -1.74
N ASP A 56 7.40 12.61 -0.52
CA ASP A 56 7.83 13.58 0.50
C ASP A 56 9.32 13.41 0.84
N ARG A 57 9.82 12.17 0.99
CA ARG A 57 11.24 11.90 1.22
C ARG A 57 12.12 12.36 0.07
N LEU A 58 11.69 12.12 -1.17
CA LEU A 58 12.44 12.54 -2.36
C LEU A 58 12.48 14.05 -2.50
N ILE A 59 11.35 14.74 -2.26
CA ILE A 59 11.27 16.21 -2.24
C ILE A 59 12.21 16.78 -1.17
N ASN A 60 12.17 16.26 0.05
CA ASN A 60 13.02 16.73 1.15
C ASN A 60 14.52 16.52 0.88
N ARG A 61 14.87 15.54 0.04
CA ARG A 61 16.24 15.26 -0.40
C ARG A 61 16.63 16.01 -1.68
N ASN A 62 15.78 16.89 -2.22
CA ASN A 62 15.95 17.57 -3.51
C ASN A 62 16.28 16.60 -4.65
N LYS A 63 15.66 15.41 -4.65
CA LYS A 63 15.84 14.40 -5.70
C LYS A 63 14.75 14.53 -6.76
N GLU A 64 15.07 14.06 -7.97
CA GLU A 64 14.10 14.01 -9.06
C GLU A 64 12.97 13.02 -8.77
N LEU A 65 11.73 13.45 -9.07
CA LEU A 65 10.51 12.67 -8.95
C LEU A 65 10.23 11.92 -10.25
N THR A 66 11.03 10.90 -10.52
CA THR A 66 10.76 9.94 -11.60
C THR A 66 9.94 8.78 -11.07
N TYR A 67 9.22 8.07 -11.94
CA TYR A 67 8.49 6.86 -11.53
C TYR A 67 9.42 5.84 -10.87
N GLN A 68 10.62 5.66 -11.42
CA GLN A 68 11.60 4.70 -10.90
C GLN A 68 12.14 5.12 -9.54
N SER A 69 12.43 6.40 -9.31
CA SER A 69 12.91 6.86 -8.00
C SER A 69 11.84 6.72 -6.92
N VAL A 70 10.57 6.97 -7.25
CA VAL A 70 9.46 6.75 -6.32
C VAL A 70 9.32 5.27 -5.96
N GLU A 71 9.34 4.36 -6.93
CA GLU A 71 9.25 2.91 -6.65
C GLU A 71 10.43 2.41 -5.81
N GLN A 72 11.66 2.87 -6.09
CA GLN A 72 12.83 2.54 -5.27
C GLN A 72 12.71 3.04 -3.83
N GLU A 73 12.20 4.26 -3.63
CA GLU A 73 12.01 4.81 -2.30
C GLU A 73 10.87 4.09 -1.55
N ILE A 74 9.81 3.64 -2.24
CA ILE A 74 8.77 2.78 -1.66
C ILE A 74 9.36 1.45 -1.16
N GLU A 75 10.21 0.79 -1.96
CA GLU A 75 10.90 -0.43 -1.53
C GLU A 75 11.80 -0.18 -0.32
N THR A 76 12.50 0.95 -0.31
CA THR A 76 13.35 1.37 0.82
C THR A 76 12.52 1.54 2.09
N ILE A 77 11.42 2.31 2.04
CA ILE A 77 10.49 2.48 3.17
C ILE A 77 9.93 1.13 3.62
N TRP A 78 9.57 0.27 2.68
CA TRP A 78 9.03 -1.05 3.00
C TRP A 78 10.04 -1.93 3.73
N VAL A 79 11.32 -1.88 3.35
CA VAL A 79 12.39 -2.60 4.05
C VAL A 79 12.59 -2.02 5.44
N GLU A 80 12.68 -0.69 5.58
CA GLU A 80 12.81 -0.02 6.88
C GLU A 80 11.72 -0.44 7.87
N LEU A 81 10.45 -0.42 7.44
CA LEU A 81 9.30 -0.86 8.23
C LEU A 81 9.36 -2.35 8.66
N ASN A 82 10.15 -3.17 7.97
CA ASN A 82 10.33 -4.58 8.30
C ASN A 82 11.58 -4.87 9.13
N THR A 83 12.54 -3.94 9.15
CA THR A 83 13.78 -4.04 9.94
C THR A 83 13.69 -3.32 11.28
N GLU A 84 12.85 -2.29 11.39
CA GLU A 84 12.55 -1.64 12.66
C GLU A 84 11.44 -2.42 13.37
N GLU A 85 11.77 -3.01 14.53
CA GLU A 85 10.78 -3.29 15.56
C GLU A 85 10.30 -1.93 16.09
N ILE A 86 9.24 -1.37 15.48
CA ILE A 86 8.49 -0.27 16.10
C ILE A 86 7.70 -0.82 17.30
#